data_AF-A0A229P039-F1
#
_entry.id   AF-A0A229P039-F1
#
_cell.length_a   1.000
_cell.length_b   1.000
_cell.length_c   1.000
_cell.angle_alpha   90.00
_cell.angle_beta   90.00
_cell.angle_gamma   90.00
#
_symmetry.space_group_name_H-M   'P 1'
#
loop_
_entity.id
_entity.type
_entity.pdbx_description
1 polymer ?
#
loop_
_entity_poly.entity_id
_entity_poly.type
_entity_poly.pdbx_seq_one_letter_code
_entity_poly.pdbx_strand_id
1 'polypeptide(L)' 'MGKVLTVREILQILKKHGFILSPTHGKGTSHRRYIHPDDPTRYADLSVHGMGDTIAKGTLKSIERQSGVKF' A
#
# COMPACT_ATOMS: atom_id res chain seq x y z
N MET A 1 -21.37 6.85 2.58
CA MET A 1 -20.17 7.32 1.83
C MET A 1 -19.02 6.39 2.19
N GLY A 2 -18.39 5.72 1.22
CA GLY A 2 -17.23 4.87 1.51
C GLY A 2 -16.03 5.74 1.86
N LYS A 3 -15.21 5.33 2.84
CA LYS A 3 -13.94 6.01 3.16
C LYS A 3 -13.09 6.13 1.89
N VAL A 4 -12.73 7.35 1.54
CA VAL A 4 -11.73 7.65 0.51
C VAL A 4 -10.44 7.93 1.25
N LEU A 5 -9.42 7.12 1.01
CA LEU A 5 -8.11 7.28 1.62
C LEU A 5 -7.11 7.71 0.57
N THR A 6 -6.20 8.58 0.99
CA THR A 6 -5.08 9.02 0.19
C THR A 6 -3.93 8.00 0.23
N VAL A 7 -3.04 8.05 -0.75
CA VAL A 7 -1.78 7.29 -0.75
C VAL A 7 -1.03 7.52 0.57
N ARG A 8 -0.93 8.77 1.03
CA ARG A 8 -0.23 9.11 2.28
C ARG A 8 -0.79 8.36 3.49
N GLU A 9 -2.11 8.30 3.64
CA GLU A 9 -2.77 7.62 4.75
C GLU A 9 -2.51 6.11 4.70
N ILE A 10 -2.63 5.49 3.52
CA ILE A 10 -2.33 4.07 3.35
C ILE A 10 -0.87 3.77 3.73
N LEU A 11 0.08 4.58 3.26
CA LEU A 11 1.50 4.37 3.57
C LEU A 11 1.79 4.53 5.06
N GLN A 12 1.15 5.48 5.74
CA GLN A 12 1.29 5.64 7.19
C GLN A 12 0.75 4.42 7.94
N ILE A 13 -0.40 3.89 7.53
CA ILE A 13 -1.01 2.70 8.14
C ILE A 13 -0.12 1.46 7.89
N LEU A 14 0.30 1.23 6.64
CA LEU A 14 1.20 0.13 6.30
C LEU A 14 2.52 0.19 7.10
N LYS A 15 3.12 1.37 7.24
CA LYS A 15 4.33 1.55 8.05
C LYS A 15 4.09 1.24 9.53
N LYS A 16 2.94 1.62 10.10
CA LYS A 16 2.55 1.25 11.47
C LYS A 16 2.40 -0.26 11.64
N HIS A 17 2.01 -0.97 10.58
CA HIS A 17 1.93 -2.43 10.53
C HIS A 17 3.25 -3.11 10.14
N GLY A 18 4.38 -2.39 10.14
CA GLY A 18 5.70 -2.98 9.89
C GLY A 18 6.05 -3.19 8.42
N PHE A 19 5.21 -2.75 7.49
CA PHE A 19 5.53 -2.86 6.06
C PHE A 19 6.66 -1.89 5.67
N ILE A 20 7.55 -2.39 4.82
CA ILE A 20 8.67 -1.64 4.27
C ILE A 20 8.58 -1.61 2.74
N LEU A 21 9.19 -0.60 2.12
CA LEU A 21 9.31 -0.57 0.66
C LEU A 21 10.18 -1.75 0.20
N SER A 22 9.70 -2.49 -0.80
CA SER A 22 10.45 -3.59 -1.40
C SER A 22 11.73 -3.04 -2.05
N PRO A 23 12.91 -3.60 -1.73
CA PRO A 23 14.18 -3.14 -2.31
C PRO A 23 14.33 -3.53 -3.78
N THR A 24 13.60 -4.56 -4.23
CA THR A 24 13.73 -5.16 -5.57
C THR A 24 12.59 -4.79 -6.50
N HIS A 25 11.48 -4.25 -5.99
CA HIS A 25 10.30 -3.94 -6.80
C HIS A 25 10.06 -2.44 -6.94
N GLY A 26 9.78 -1.98 -8.16
CA GLY A 26 9.38 -0.60 -8.40
C GLY A 26 10.53 0.42 -8.49
N LYS A 27 11.78 -0.02 -8.66
CA LYS A 27 12.91 0.90 -8.89
C LYS A 27 12.66 1.75 -10.14
N GLY A 28 12.59 3.07 -9.97
CA GLY A 28 12.37 4.03 -11.05
C GLY A 28 10.92 4.15 -11.54
N THR A 29 9.96 3.51 -10.86
CA THR A 29 8.55 3.55 -11.27
C THR A 29 7.66 4.11 -10.17
N SER A 30 6.49 4.64 -10.56
CA SER A 30 5.44 5.02 -9.60
C SER A 30 4.81 3.80 -8.93
N HIS A 31 4.92 2.60 -9.50
CA HIS A 31 4.40 1.37 -8.91
C HIS A 31 5.39 0.83 -7.88
N ARG A 32 5.02 0.91 -6.62
CA ARG A 32 5.84 0.50 -5.48
C ARG A 32 5.15 -0.65 -4.76
N ARG A 33 5.92 -1.68 -4.42
CA ARG A 33 5.46 -2.76 -3.55
C ARG A 33 5.96 -2.53 -2.14
N TYR A 34 5.08 -2.63 -1.18
CA TYR A 34 5.41 -2.69 0.24
C TYR A 34 5.26 -4.12 0.72
N ILE A 35 6.24 -4.63 1.46
CA ILE A 35 6.31 -6.02 1.93
C ILE A 35 6.41 -6.04 3.46
N HIS A 36 5.88 -7.09 4.08
CA HIS A 36 6.09 -7.34 5.50
C HIS A 36 7.39 -8.16 5.67
N PRO A 37 8.37 -7.70 6.47
CA PRO A 37 9.66 -8.39 6.59
C PRO A 37 9.53 -9.79 7.20
N ASP A 38 8.57 -9.98 8.12
CA ASP A 38 8.36 -11.27 8.79
C ASP A 38 7.41 -12.21 8.04
N ASP A 39 6.73 -11.72 7.00
CA ASP A 39 5.76 -12.53 6.23
C ASP A 39 5.77 -12.12 4.75
N PRO A 40 6.49 -12.87 3.89
CA PRO A 40 6.61 -12.54 2.47
C PRO A 40 5.31 -12.71 1.69
N THR A 41 4.28 -13.36 2.26
CA THR A 41 2.97 -13.51 1.62
C THR A 41 2.14 -12.23 1.74
N ARG A 42 2.50 -11.33 2.67
CA ARG A 42 1.82 -10.07 2.91
C ARG A 42 2.50 -8.94 2.18
N TYR A 43 1.80 -8.37 1.21
CA TYR A 43 2.30 -7.25 0.43
C TYR A 43 1.18 -6.27 0.04
N ALA A 44 1.58 -5.07 -0.36
CA ALA A 44 0.69 -4.03 -0.86
C ALA A 44 1.32 -3.37 -2.08
N ASP A 45 0.69 -3.52 -3.24
CA ASP A 45 1.07 -2.80 -4.45
C ASP A 45 0.34 -1.45 -4.51
N LEU A 46 1.11 -0.37 -4.60
CA LEU A 46 0.62 1.00 -4.66
C LEU A 46 1.25 1.78 -5.81
N SER A 47 0.40 2.40 -6.62
CA SER A 47 0.81 3.42 -7.59
C SER A 47 0.88 4.78 -6.89
N VAL A 48 2.10 5.26 -6.68
CA VAL A 48 2.40 6.55 -6.04
C VAL A 48 2.74 7.56 -7.13
N HIS A 49 1.72 8.22 -7.68
CA HIS A 49 1.90 9.37 -8.59
C HIS A 49 1.97 10.68 -7.79
N GLY A 50 1.11 10.82 -6.77
CA GLY A 50 1.13 11.87 -5.76
C GLY A 50 0.70 11.35 -4.38
N MET A 51 1.23 11.95 -3.31
CA MET A 51 0.91 11.54 -1.93
C MET A 51 -0.54 11.88 -1.53
N GLY A 52 -1.13 12.90 -2.15
CA GLY A 52 -2.52 13.31 -1.94
C GLY A 52 -3.54 12.55 -2.81
N ASP A 53 -3.07 11.65 -3.69
CA ASP A 53 -3.95 10.95 -4.61
C ASP A 53 -4.87 10.01 -3.83
N THR A 54 -6.14 10.02 -4.20
CA THR A 54 -7.14 9.16 -3.59
C THR A 54 -7.08 7.76 -4.21
N ILE A 55 -7.24 6.75 -3.36
CA ILE A 55 -7.21 5.35 -3.77
C ILE A 55 -8.64 4.89 -4.03
N ALA A 56 -8.88 4.40 -5.24
CA ALA A 56 -10.16 3.83 -5.61
C ALA A 56 -10.54 2.65 -4.69
N LYS A 57 -11.82 2.52 -4.36
CA LYS A 57 -12.34 1.49 -3.45
C LYS A 57 -11.93 0.06 -3.84
N GLY A 58 -11.86 -0.24 -5.14
CA GLY A 58 -11.43 -1.54 -5.65
C GLY A 58 -9.97 -1.83 -5.34
N THR A 59 -9.11 -0.85 -5.57
CA THR A 59 -7.68 -0.91 -5.22
C THR A 59 -7.50 -1.07 -3.71
N LEU A 60 -8.22 -0.28 -2.91
CA LEU A 60 -8.18 -0.39 -1.45
C LEU A 60 -8.52 -1.82 -1.00
N LYS A 61 -9.64 -2.39 -1.46
CA LYS A 61 -10.02 -3.77 -1.15
C LYS A 61 -8.99 -4.80 -1.58
N SER A 62 -8.31 -4.57 -2.71
CA SER A 62 -7.25 -5.48 -3.15
C SER A 62 -6.04 -5.41 -2.22
N ILE A 63 -5.66 -4.20 -1.79
CA ILE A 63 -4.58 -4.01 -0.82
C ILE A 63 -4.94 -4.65 0.52
N GLU A 64 -6.17 -4.48 1.00
CA GLU A 64 -6.63 -5.14 2.24
C GLU A 64 -6.50 -6.66 2.16
N ARG A 65 -6.90 -7.25 1.03
CA ARG A 65 -6.81 -8.70 0.79
C ARG A 65 -5.36 -9.20 0.76
N GLN A 66 -4.46 -8.46 0.12
CA GLN A 66 -3.05 -8.86 -0.04
C GLN A 66 -2.19 -8.60 1.20
N SER A 67 -2.45 -7.49 1.90
CA SER A 67 -1.67 -7.08 3.08
C SER A 67 -2.24 -7.64 4.39
N GLY A 68 -3.52 -8.04 4.40
CA GLY A 68 -4.24 -8.39 5.63
C GLY A 68 -4.49 -7.21 6.57
N VAL A 69 -4.27 -5.97 6.11
CA VAL A 69 -4.50 -4.73 6.87
C VAL A 69 -5.85 -4.15 6.48
N LYS A 70 -6.60 -3.59 7.43
CA LYS A 70 -7.86 -2.87 7.19
C LYS A 70 -7.66 -1.36 7.30
N PHE A 71 -8.34 -0.57 6.48
CA PHE A 71 -8.20 0.90 6.45
C PHE A 71 -9.51 1.66 6.78
#